data_AF-A0A535LZ25-F1
#
_entry.id   AF-A0A535LZ25-F1
#
_cell.length_a   1.000
_cell.length_b   1.000
_cell.length_c   1.000
_cell.angle_alpha   90.00
_cell.angle_beta   90.00
_cell.angle_gamma   90.00
#
_symmetry.space_group_name_H-M   'P 1'
#
loop_
_entity.id
_entity.type
_entity.pdbx_description
1 polymer ?
#
loop_
_entity_poly.entity_id
_entity_poly.type
_entity_poly.pdbx_seq_one_letter_code
_entity_poly.pdbx_strand_id
1 'polypeptide(L)' 'MRIKGEIRSLTAQARASGWIITALPIGLAAMLTVISPDYFNPMFHQTLGIVMLAIGGFSMAVGFALIQKIVKIEV' A
#
# COMPACT_ATOMS: atom_id res chain seq x y z
N MET A 1 -8.76 -23.43 -22.79
CA MET A 1 -8.12 -22.11 -23.00
C MET A 1 -8.89 -20.94 -22.36
N ARG A 2 -10.24 -20.90 -22.36
CA ARG A 2 -11.03 -19.77 -21.81
C ARG A 2 -10.86 -19.53 -20.30
N ILE A 3 -10.90 -20.59 -19.48
CA ILE A 3 -10.79 -20.47 -18.00
C ILE A 3 -9.44 -19.89 -17.54
N LYS A 4 -8.33 -20.27 -18.19
CA LYS A 4 -6.99 -19.68 -17.89
C LYS A 4 -6.91 -18.19 -18.24
N GLY A 5 -7.64 -17.75 -19.27
CA GLY A 5 -7.73 -16.34 -19.64
C GLY A 5 -8.55 -15.52 -18.64
N GLU A 6 -9.67 -16.07 -18.16
CA GLU A 6 -10.50 -15.47 -17.11
C GLU A 6 -9.74 -15.35 -15.79
N ILE A 7 -9.08 -16.43 -15.34
CA ILE A 7 -8.23 -16.40 -14.14
C ILE A 7 -7.16 -15.31 -14.26
N ARG A 8 -6.42 -15.26 -15.38
CA ARG A 8 -5.39 -14.24 -15.62
C ARG A 8 -5.94 -12.81 -15.59
N SER A 9 -7.16 -12.59 -16.09
CA SER A 9 -7.83 -11.28 -16.02
C SER A 9 -8.25 -10.90 -14.60
N LEU A 10 -8.76 -11.85 -13.82
CA LEU A 10 -9.14 -11.66 -12.42
C LEU A 10 -7.91 -11.36 -11.55
N THR A 11 -6.80 -12.07 -11.76
CA THR A 11 -5.52 -11.78 -11.10
C THR A 11 -4.98 -10.40 -11.47
N ALA A 12 -5.12 -9.98 -12.74
CA ALA A 12 -4.70 -8.65 -13.19
C ALA A 12 -5.51 -7.54 -12.49
N GLN A 13 -6.82 -7.75 -12.30
CA GLN A 13 -7.69 -6.85 -11.54
C GLN A 13 -7.27 -6.82 -10.06
N ALA A 14 -7.06 -7.97 -9.42
CA ALA A 14 -6.61 -8.06 -8.04
C ALA A 14 -5.26 -7.36 -7.83
N ARG A 15 -4.32 -7.48 -8.78
CA ARG A 15 -3.04 -6.75 -8.76
C ARG A 15 -3.27 -5.24 -8.80
N ALA A 16 -4.11 -4.75 -9.73
CA ALA A 16 -4.39 -3.32 -9.86
C ALA A 16 -5.02 -2.75 -8.59
N SER A 17 -6.01 -3.46 -8.01
CA SER A 17 -6.60 -3.10 -6.72
C SER A 17 -5.57 -3.09 -5.59
N GLY A 18 -4.65 -4.06 -5.57
CA GLY A 18 -3.54 -4.11 -4.61
C GLY A 18 -2.67 -2.85 -4.67
N TRP A 19 -2.28 -2.41 -5.87
CA TRP A 19 -1.52 -1.17 -6.06
C TRP A 19 -2.25 0.06 -5.55
N ILE A 20 -3.54 0.20 -5.86
CA ILE A 20 -4.38 1.31 -5.40
C ILE A 20 -4.41 1.36 -3.87
N ILE A 21 -4.66 0.22 -3.23
CA ILE A 21 -4.75 0.14 -1.76
C ILE A 21 -3.43 0.53 -1.10
N THR A 22 -2.28 0.10 -1.64
CA THR A 22 -0.97 0.54 -1.12
C THR A 22 -0.66 2.00 -1.40
N ALA A 23 -1.21 2.60 -2.47
CA ALA A 23 -0.98 4.01 -2.79
C ALA A 23 -1.77 4.96 -1.87
N LEU A 24 -2.95 4.54 -1.40
CA LEU A 24 -3.82 5.35 -0.53
C LEU A 24 -3.12 5.91 0.71
N PRO A 25 -2.47 5.11 1.59
CA PRO A 25 -1.84 5.65 2.80
C PRO A 25 -0.68 6.63 2.48
N ILE A 26 0.07 6.39 1.40
CA ILE A 26 1.16 7.28 0.95
C ILE A 26 0.57 8.60 0.45
N GLY A 27 -0.47 8.53 -0.39
CA GLY A 27 -1.15 9.70 -0.92
C GLY A 27 -1.83 10.51 0.18
N LEU A 28 -2.46 9.85 1.15
CA LEU A 28 -3.08 10.50 2.30
C LEU A 28 -2.04 11.17 3.19
N ALA A 29 -0.93 10.51 3.48
CA ALA A 29 0.18 11.11 4.22
C ALA A 29 0.69 12.38 3.52
N ALA A 30 0.99 12.30 2.22
CA ALA A 30 1.44 13.45 1.44
C ALA A 30 0.39 14.58 1.42
N MET A 31 -0.89 14.24 1.23
CA MET A 31 -1.98 15.21 1.25
C MET A 31 -2.11 15.91 2.61
N LEU A 32 -2.06 15.15 3.71
CA LEU A 32 -2.13 15.69 5.06
C LEU A 32 -0.93 16.57 5.40
N THR A 33 0.27 16.26 4.90
CA THR A 33 1.44 17.15 5.07
C THR A 33 1.27 18.51 4.42
N VAL A 34 0.50 18.61 3.32
CA VAL A 34 0.27 19.86 2.61
C VAL A 34 -0.94 20.62 3.15
N ILE A 35 -2.06 19.93 3.41
CA ILE A 35 -3.33 20.56 3.81
C ILE A 35 -3.36 20.86 5.31
N SER A 36 -2.73 20.02 6.13
CA SER A 36 -2.76 20.16 7.59
C SER A 36 -1.39 19.81 8.19
N PRO A 37 -0.35 20.60 7.86
CA PRO A 37 1.01 20.36 8.32
C PRO A 37 1.10 20.24 9.83
N ASP A 38 0.41 21.08 10.61
CA ASP A 38 0.44 21.01 12.08
C ASP A 38 0.00 19.66 12.65
N TYR A 39 -0.90 18.96 11.95
CA TYR A 39 -1.36 17.62 12.34
C TYR A 39 -0.31 16.53 12.02
N PHE A 40 0.33 16.61 10.86
CA PHE A 40 1.24 15.57 10.38
C PHE A 40 2.71 15.80 10.76
N ASN A 41 3.10 17.04 11.08
CA ASN A 41 4.46 17.42 11.44
C ASN A 41 5.03 16.64 12.66
N PRO A 42 4.24 16.36 13.72
CA PRO A 42 4.66 15.48 14.82
C PRO A 42 5.10 14.08 14.37
N MET A 43 4.57 13.57 13.24
CA MET A 43 4.97 12.26 12.70
C MET A 43 6.45 12.22 12.31
N PHE A 44 7.04 13.37 11.93
CA PHE A 44 8.45 13.45 11.52
C PHE A 44 9.39 13.91 12.65
N HIS A 45 8.87 14.61 13.67
CA HIS A 45 9.70 15.25 14.70
C HIS A 45 9.65 14.56 16.06
N GLN A 46 8.57 13.82 16.35
CA GLN A 46 8.46 13.08 17.61
C GLN A 46 8.89 11.63 17.41
N THR A 47 9.62 11.08 18.39
CA THR A 47 10.07 9.68 18.39
C THR A 47 8.93 8.70 18.15
N LEU A 48 7.77 8.93 18.79
CA LEU A 48 6.60 8.09 18.63
C LEU A 48 6.07 8.13 17.19
N GLY A 49 6.03 9.32 16.58
CA GLY A 49 5.62 9.51 15.20
C GLY A 49 6.50 8.76 14.20
N ILE A 50 7.82 8.86 14.37
CA ILE A 50 8.80 8.16 13.53
C ILE A 50 8.63 6.65 13.65
N VAL A 51 8.42 6.15 14.88
CA VAL A 51 8.16 4.71 15.13
C VAL A 51 6.86 4.26 14.46
N MET A 52 5.79 5.06 14.52
CA MET A 52 4.53 4.75 13.84
C MET A 52 4.69 4.72 12.32
N LEU A 53 5.41 5.68 11.74
CA LEU A 53 5.73 5.68 10.30
C LEU A 53 6.58 4.47 9.91
N ALA A 54 7.56 4.09 10.73
CA ALA A 54 8.39 2.92 10.48
C ALA A 54 7.58 1.62 10.51
N ILE A 55 6.73 1.44 11.53
CA ILE A 55 5.84 0.27 11.65
C ILE A 55 4.82 0.25 10.50
N GLY A 56 4.23 1.39 10.17
CA GLY A 56 3.29 1.55 9.06
C GLY A 56 3.94 1.24 7.71
N GLY A 57 5.14 1.77 7.45
CA GLY A 57 5.91 1.48 6.25
C GLY A 57 6.29 0.00 6.15
N PHE A 58 6.69 -0.62 7.26
CA PHE A 58 6.98 -2.04 7.31
C PHE A 58 5.73 -2.90 7.04
N SER A 59 4.60 -2.60 7.68
CA SER A 59 3.35 -3.34 7.46
C SER A 59 2.85 -3.21 6.02
N MET A 60 3.02 -2.03 5.41
CA MET A 60 2.76 -1.82 4.00
C MET A 60 3.66 -2.68 3.10
N ALA A 61 4.97 -2.73 3.38
CA ALA A 61 5.90 -3.55 2.61
C ALA A 61 5.56 -5.05 2.70
N VAL A 62 5.20 -5.53 3.89
CA VAL A 62 4.74 -6.91 4.10
C VAL A 62 3.45 -7.18 3.32
N GLY A 63 2.44 -6.30 3.45
CA GLY A 63 1.19 -6.42 2.71
C GLY A 63 1.39 -6.45 1.20
N PHE A 64 2.22 -5.56 0.68
CA PHE A 64 2.57 -5.52 -0.73
C PHE A 64 3.29 -6.80 -1.19
N ALA A 65 4.25 -7.31 -0.41
CA ALA A 65 4.94 -8.55 -0.71
C ALA A 65 4.00 -9.76 -0.73
N LEU A 66 3.00 -9.80 0.17
CA LEU A 66 1.98 -10.84 0.18
C LEU A 66 1.10 -10.77 -1.08
N ILE A 67 0.65 -9.57 -1.47
CA ILE A 67 -0.13 -9.37 -2.71
C ILE A 67 0.67 -9.84 -3.93
N GLN A 68 1.95 -9.47 -4.02
CA GLN A 68 2.83 -9.89 -5.11
C GLN A 68 3.00 -11.41 -5.16
N LYS A 69 3.12 -12.07 -4.00
CA LYS A 69 3.18 -13.54 -3.91
C LYS A 69 1.90 -14.20 -4.38
N ILE A 70 0.73 -13.73 -3.93
CA ILE A 70 -0.58 -14.28 -4.33
C ILE A 70 -0.74 -14.16 -5.84
N VAL A 71 -0.49 -12.97 -6.38
CA VAL A 71 -0.60 -12.73 -7.81
C VAL A 71 0.37 -13.61 -8.60
N LYS A 72 1.64 -13.73 -8.18
CA LYS A 72 2.64 -14.55 -8.89
C LYS A 72 2.27 -16.04 -8.94
N ILE A 73 1.53 -16.56 -7.96
CA ILE A 73 1.07 -17.96 -7.97
C ILE A 73 -0.01 -18.21 -9.02
N GLU A 74 -0.80 -17.17 -9.34
CA GLU A 74 -1.93 -17.26 -10.26
C GLU A 74 -1.55 -16.98 -11.73
N VAL A 75 -0.39 -16.35 -11.98
CA VAL A 75 0.17 -16.14 -13.35
C VAL A 75 1.06 -17.29 -13.76
#